data_AF-A0A518GY78-F1
#
_entry.id   AF-A0A518GY78-F1
#
_cell.length_a   1.000
_cell.length_b   1.000
_cell.length_c   1.000
_cell.angle_alpha   90.00
_cell.angle_beta   90.00
_cell.angle_gamma   90.00
#
_symmetry.space_group_name_H-M   'P 1'
#
loop_
_entity.id
_entity.type
_entity.pdbx_description
1 polymer ?
#
loop_
_entity_poly.entity_id
_entity_poly.type
_entity_poly.pdbx_seq_one_letter_code
_entity_poly.pdbx_strand_id
1 'polypeptide(L)'
;MNRKTVRPNLEIADQPTSEEILGLKAEGFTAVVNLRRPGEPDQPMDPAAEAEVARQAGLDYLSVPVGGEPLGAPQISSVCDLIDRHPDGKVLIHCKQGGRAAGLALLHLARVEGWPAGEVVERGRALGLELPPPVRALIEHALGR
;
A
#
# COMPACT_ATOMS: atom_id res chain seq x y z
N MET A 1 10.52 -4.96 8.57
CA MET A 1 10.16 -4.03 7.50
C MET A 1 10.80 -2.66 7.69
N ASN A 2 11.21 -2.05 6.60
CA ASN A 2 11.54 -0.63 6.50
C ASN A 2 10.27 0.17 6.22
N ARG A 3 9.81 0.94 7.20
CA ARG A 3 8.61 1.78 7.14
C ARG A 3 8.95 3.21 6.78
N LYS A 4 8.05 3.85 6.02
CA LYS A 4 8.08 5.28 5.72
C LYS A 4 6.70 5.88 5.93
N THR A 5 6.64 6.99 6.64
CA THR A 5 5.40 7.76 6.82
C THR A 5 5.14 8.59 5.57
N VAL A 6 3.97 8.40 4.95
CA VAL A 6 3.51 9.22 3.82
C VAL A 6 2.69 10.40 4.34
N ARG A 7 1.84 10.15 5.34
CA ARG A 7 1.18 11.16 6.20
C ARG A 7 0.85 10.53 7.57
N PRO A 8 0.40 11.28 8.60
CA PRO A 8 0.28 10.76 9.96
C PRO A 8 -0.51 9.45 10.14
N ASN A 9 -1.53 9.21 9.31
CA ASN A 9 -2.38 8.01 9.33
C ASN A 9 -2.15 7.04 8.15
N LEU A 10 -1.07 7.23 7.37
CA LEU A 10 -0.78 6.39 6.21
C LEU A 10 0.72 6.15 6.10
N GLU A 11 1.10 4.89 6.26
CA GLU A 11 2.48 4.44 6.14
C GLU A 11 2.64 3.39 5.05
N ILE A 12 3.84 3.33 4.49
CA ILE A 12 4.23 2.33 3.49
C ILE A 12 5.42 1.53 3.98
N ALA A 13 5.56 0.30 3.50
CA ALA A 13 6.70 -0.54 3.84
C ALA A 13 7.12 -1.51 2.73
N ASP A 14 8.32 -2.05 2.88
CA ASP A 14 8.69 -3.35 2.31
C ASP A 14 8.01 -4.50 3.09
N GLN A 15 8.35 -5.75 2.75
CA GLN A 15 7.68 -6.93 3.29
C GLN A 15 7.77 -7.00 4.84
N PRO A 16 6.64 -7.03 5.56
CA PRO A 16 6.62 -7.28 6.99
C PRO A 16 6.76 -8.76 7.34
N THR A 17 7.26 -9.04 8.54
CA THR A 17 7.15 -10.35 9.19
C THR A 17 5.81 -10.49 9.94
N SER A 18 5.45 -11.69 10.38
CA SER A 18 4.26 -11.92 11.19
C SER A 18 4.32 -11.18 12.54
N GLU A 19 5.49 -11.20 13.19
CA GLU A 19 5.72 -10.49 14.46
C GLU A 19 5.51 -8.97 14.31
N GLU A 20 5.99 -8.40 13.20
CA GLU A 20 5.79 -6.98 12.90
C GLU A 20 4.31 -6.65 12.71
N ILE A 21 3.54 -7.49 12.02
CA ILE A 21 2.08 -7.30 11.87
C ILE A 21 1.37 -7.38 13.22
N LEU A 22 1.73 -8.33 14.09
CA LEU A 22 1.14 -8.46 15.43
C LEU A 22 1.37 -7.21 16.29
N GLY A 23 2.50 -6.51 16.10
CA GLY A 23 2.83 -5.28 16.82
C GLY A 23 2.04 -4.03 16.37
N LEU A 24 1.56 -4.01 15.12
CA LEU A 24 0.96 -2.81 14.51
C LEU A 24 -0.21 -2.23 15.28
N LYS A 25 -1.06 -3.07 15.88
CA LYS A 25 -2.24 -2.61 16.62
C LYS A 25 -1.88 -1.70 17.78
N ALA A 26 -0.79 -2.01 18.49
CA ALA A 26 -0.30 -1.23 19.62
C ALA A 26 0.24 0.15 19.19
N GLU A 27 0.63 0.30 17.92
CA GLU A 27 1.11 1.55 17.32
C GLU A 27 -0.01 2.42 16.72
N GLY A 28 -1.27 2.01 16.88
CA GLY A 28 -2.45 2.71 16.40
C GLY A 28 -2.84 2.36 14.95
N PHE A 29 -2.30 1.30 14.38
CA PHE A 29 -2.77 0.82 13.08
C PHE A 29 -4.12 0.10 13.22
N THR A 30 -4.94 0.25 12.20
CA THR A 30 -6.25 -0.39 12.10
C THR A 30 -6.40 -1.25 10.87
N ALA A 31 -5.54 -1.09 9.85
CA ALA A 31 -5.58 -1.92 8.66
C ALA A 31 -4.21 -2.14 8.00
N VAL A 32 -4.11 -3.25 7.26
CA VAL A 32 -2.95 -3.62 6.44
C VAL A 32 -3.39 -3.93 5.01
N VAL A 33 -2.69 -3.36 4.03
CA VAL A 33 -2.85 -3.64 2.60
C VAL A 33 -1.61 -4.38 2.08
N ASN A 34 -1.81 -5.55 1.51
CA ASN A 34 -0.76 -6.33 0.85
C ASN A 34 -0.90 -6.22 -0.67
N LEU A 35 0.12 -5.66 -1.32
CA LEU A 35 0.14 -5.49 -2.78
C LEU A 35 0.90 -6.60 -3.53
N ARG A 36 1.37 -7.64 -2.83
CA ARG A 36 2.13 -8.73 -3.45
C ARG A 36 1.20 -9.80 -4.02
N ARG A 37 1.66 -10.47 -5.08
CA ARG A 37 0.95 -11.65 -5.62
C ARG A 37 1.23 -12.89 -4.78
N PRO A 38 0.28 -13.79 -4.56
CA PRO A 38 0.58 -15.10 -3.99
C PRO A 38 1.70 -15.79 -4.77
N GLY A 39 2.70 -16.34 -4.07
CA GLY A 39 3.84 -17.04 -4.68
C GLY A 39 4.92 -16.13 -5.27
N GLU A 40 4.86 -14.82 -5.02
CA GLU A 40 5.96 -13.91 -5.38
C GLU A 40 7.22 -14.26 -4.53
N PRO A 41 8.44 -14.24 -5.11
CA PRO A 41 9.65 -14.69 -4.41
C PRO A 41 9.93 -13.93 -3.11
N ASP A 42 10.47 -14.63 -2.11
CA ASP A 42 10.82 -14.06 -0.80
C ASP A 42 9.58 -13.57 -0.02
N GLN A 43 8.48 -14.31 -0.09
CA GLN A 43 7.34 -14.15 0.81
C GLN A 43 7.57 -14.97 2.08
N PRO A 44 7.62 -14.34 3.28
CA PRO A 44 7.74 -15.08 4.54
C PRO A 44 6.45 -15.83 4.87
N MET A 45 5.32 -15.36 4.32
CA MET A 45 4.00 -15.97 4.42
C MET A 45 3.21 -15.59 3.17
N ASP A 46 2.33 -16.49 2.73
CA ASP A 46 1.41 -16.16 1.65
C ASP A 46 0.35 -15.14 2.13
N PRO A 47 -0.37 -14.47 1.21
CA PRO A 47 -1.35 -13.46 1.60
C PRO A 47 -2.52 -13.98 2.46
N ALA A 48 -2.83 -15.28 2.44
CA ALA A 48 -3.91 -15.86 3.25
C ALA A 48 -3.44 -16.09 4.69
N ALA A 49 -2.22 -16.57 4.89
CA ALA A 49 -1.58 -16.64 6.19
C ALA A 49 -1.39 -15.24 6.80
N GLU A 50 -0.97 -14.27 6.00
CA GLU A 50 -0.84 -12.87 6.44
C GLU A 50 -2.19 -12.28 6.89
N ALA A 51 -3.27 -12.59 6.17
CA ALA A 51 -4.63 -12.18 6.56
C ALA A 51 -5.02 -12.69 7.94
N GLU A 52 -4.67 -13.95 8.24
CA GLU A 52 -4.95 -14.55 9.54
C GLU A 52 -4.15 -13.89 10.66
N VAL A 53 -2.87 -13.55 10.43
CA VAL A 53 -2.06 -12.79 11.40
C VAL A 53 -2.63 -11.39 11.64
N ALA A 54 -3.01 -10.67 10.58
CA ALA A 54 -3.64 -9.35 10.70
C ALA A 54 -4.96 -9.42 11.50
N ARG A 55 -5.79 -10.43 11.24
CA ARG A 55 -7.03 -10.67 11.97
C ARG A 55 -6.77 -10.97 13.45
N GLN A 56 -5.77 -11.79 13.76
CA GLN A 56 -5.35 -12.07 15.15
C GLN A 56 -4.88 -10.80 15.88
N ALA A 57 -4.22 -9.89 15.16
CA ALA A 57 -3.82 -8.58 15.69
C ALA A 57 -4.99 -7.59 15.85
N GLY A 58 -6.20 -7.92 15.40
CA GLY A 58 -7.35 -7.01 15.41
C GLY A 58 -7.23 -5.89 14.36
N LEU A 59 -6.63 -6.20 13.22
CA LEU A 59 -6.47 -5.31 12.06
C LEU A 59 -7.38 -5.77 10.93
N ASP A 60 -7.96 -4.81 10.20
CA ASP A 60 -8.56 -5.08 8.91
C ASP A 60 -7.46 -5.43 7.90
N TYR A 61 -7.78 -6.29 6.95
CA TYR A 61 -6.81 -6.76 5.97
C TYR A 61 -7.37 -6.74 4.55
N LEU A 62 -6.55 -6.28 3.62
CA LEU A 62 -6.86 -6.27 2.19
C LEU A 62 -5.66 -6.76 1.39
N SER A 63 -5.83 -7.87 0.67
CA SER A 63 -4.85 -8.31 -0.34
C SER A 63 -5.32 -7.87 -1.73
N VAL A 64 -4.53 -7.02 -2.39
CA VAL A 64 -4.78 -6.52 -3.74
C VAL A 64 -3.50 -6.72 -4.55
N PRO A 65 -3.34 -7.88 -5.21
CA PRO A 65 -2.12 -8.18 -5.94
C PRO A 65 -1.83 -7.17 -7.06
N VAL A 66 -0.66 -6.54 -7.00
CA VAL A 66 -0.20 -5.54 -7.98
C VAL A 66 0.99 -6.12 -8.75
N GLY A 67 0.86 -6.23 -10.07
CA GLY A 67 1.93 -6.71 -10.97
C GLY A 67 1.49 -7.79 -11.98
N GLY A 68 0.21 -8.15 -12.02
CA GLY A 68 -0.40 -8.78 -13.19
C GLY A 68 -1.14 -7.72 -14.00
N GLU A 69 -0.90 -7.66 -15.30
CA GLU A 69 -1.66 -6.78 -16.17
C GLU A 69 -3.03 -7.36 -16.52
N PRO A 70 -4.05 -6.51 -16.67
CA PRO A 70 -4.05 -5.09 -16.31
C PRO A 70 -4.25 -4.88 -14.79
N LEU A 71 -3.50 -3.95 -14.20
CA LEU A 71 -3.91 -3.36 -12.91
C LEU A 71 -5.15 -2.52 -13.18
N GLY A 72 -6.30 -2.99 -12.68
CA GLY A 72 -7.56 -2.32 -12.92
C GLY A 72 -7.80 -1.14 -11.98
N ALA A 73 -8.61 -0.19 -12.44
CA ALA A 73 -9.22 0.84 -11.59
C ALA A 73 -9.92 0.27 -10.32
N PRO A 74 -10.56 -0.93 -10.34
CA PRO A 74 -11.18 -1.50 -9.15
C PRO A 74 -10.18 -1.77 -8.02
N GLN A 75 -8.98 -2.27 -8.33
CA GLN A 75 -7.93 -2.52 -7.34
C GLN A 75 -7.52 -1.24 -6.60
N ILE A 76 -7.38 -0.13 -7.34
CA ILE A 76 -7.07 1.18 -6.75
C ILE A 76 -8.21 1.63 -5.86
N SER A 77 -9.46 1.51 -6.34
CA SER A 77 -10.64 1.89 -5.57
C SER A 77 -10.65 1.16 -4.24
N SER A 78 -10.51 -0.18 -4.24
CA SER A 78 -10.51 -0.96 -3.00
C SER A 78 -9.46 -0.52 -1.99
N VAL A 79 -8.26 -0.13 -2.46
CA VAL A 79 -7.20 0.39 -1.58
C VAL A 79 -7.57 1.77 -1.04
N CYS A 80 -8.05 2.69 -1.89
CA CYS A 80 -8.52 4.01 -1.45
C CYS A 80 -9.69 3.89 -0.46
N ASP A 81 -10.68 3.06 -0.78
CA ASP A 81 -11.87 2.81 0.02
C ASP A 81 -11.52 2.18 1.37
N LEU A 82 -10.49 1.34 1.46
CA LEU A 82 -9.98 0.87 2.75
C LEU A 82 -9.35 2.02 3.54
N ILE A 83 -8.48 2.83 2.92
CA ILE A 83 -7.85 3.97 3.61
C ILE A 83 -8.91 4.92 4.17
N ASP A 84 -9.92 5.26 3.38
CA ASP A 84 -10.99 6.19 3.76
C ASP A 84 -11.91 5.64 4.86
N ARG A 85 -12.04 4.31 4.99
CA ARG A 85 -12.81 3.66 6.08
C ARG A 85 -12.09 3.65 7.43
N HIS A 86 -10.82 4.05 7.48
CA HIS A 86 -10.02 4.12 8.71
C HIS A 86 -9.53 5.55 9.00
N PRO A 87 -10.42 6.54 9.17
CA PRO A 87 -10.01 7.93 9.38
C PRO A 87 -9.24 8.14 10.70
N ASP A 88 -9.60 7.39 11.75
CA ASP A 88 -9.05 7.52 13.10
C ASP A 88 -7.85 6.60 13.39
N GLY A 89 -7.45 5.78 12.43
CA GLY A 89 -6.39 4.77 12.58
C GLY A 89 -5.33 4.87 11.49
N LYS A 90 -4.16 4.27 11.75
CA LYS A 90 -3.11 4.19 10.72
C LYS A 90 -3.38 3.03 9.77
N VAL A 91 -3.16 3.24 8.48
CA VAL A 91 -3.14 2.19 7.47
C VAL A 91 -1.71 1.93 7.02
N LEU A 92 -1.31 0.66 7.01
CA LEU A 92 -0.05 0.21 6.42
C LEU A 92 -0.32 -0.33 5.02
N ILE A 93 0.43 0.12 4.02
CA ILE A 93 0.47 -0.50 2.70
C ILE A 93 1.86 -1.09 2.48
N HIS A 94 1.95 -2.36 2.07
CA HIS A 94 3.25 -2.96 1.80
C HIS A 94 3.29 -3.71 0.47
N CYS A 95 4.52 -3.92 0.01
CA CYS A 95 4.83 -4.81 -1.09
C CYS A 95 6.23 -5.39 -0.87
N LYS A 96 6.84 -6.05 -1.86
CA LYS A 96 8.21 -6.58 -1.71
C LYS A 96 9.24 -5.55 -1.24
N GLN A 97 9.24 -4.34 -1.82
CA GLN A 97 10.29 -3.32 -1.62
C GLN A 97 9.74 -1.89 -1.50
N GLY A 98 8.50 -1.73 -1.05
CA GLY A 98 7.86 -0.41 -0.87
C GLY A 98 7.42 0.36 -2.14
N GLY A 99 8.02 0.16 -3.32
CA GLY A 99 7.72 0.98 -4.51
C GLY A 99 6.25 0.95 -4.98
N ARG A 100 5.59 -0.23 -4.96
CA ARG A 100 4.14 -0.34 -5.27
C ARG A 100 3.28 0.34 -4.20
N ALA A 101 3.67 0.19 -2.94
CA ALA A 101 2.97 0.80 -1.80
C ALA A 101 3.05 2.33 -1.86
N ALA A 102 4.22 2.88 -2.15
CA ALA A 102 4.41 4.31 -2.37
C ALA A 102 3.48 4.85 -3.45
N GLY A 103 3.44 4.20 -4.61
CA GLY A 103 2.61 4.68 -5.73
C GLY A 103 1.12 4.69 -5.40
N LEU A 104 0.60 3.66 -4.73
CA LEU A 104 -0.83 3.61 -4.37
C LEU A 104 -1.18 4.58 -3.24
N ALA A 105 -0.31 4.71 -2.22
CA ALA A 105 -0.49 5.69 -1.16
C ALA A 105 -0.49 7.13 -1.70
N LEU A 106 0.48 7.45 -2.56
CA LEU A 106 0.60 8.79 -3.16
C LEU A 106 -0.51 9.06 -4.20
N LEU A 107 -0.98 8.05 -4.94
CA LEU A 107 -2.13 8.19 -5.83
C LEU A 107 -3.41 8.53 -5.04
N HIS A 108 -3.63 7.88 -3.90
CA HIS A 108 -4.74 8.23 -3.00
C HIS A 108 -4.65 9.71 -2.57
N LEU A 109 -3.47 10.17 -2.13
CA LEU A 109 -3.28 11.58 -1.77
C LEU A 109 -3.46 12.52 -2.95
N ALA A 110 -2.95 12.18 -4.13
CA ALA A 110 -3.12 13.00 -5.33
C ALA A 110 -4.59 13.22 -5.69
N ARG A 111 -5.46 12.21 -5.47
CA ARG A 111 -6.90 12.35 -5.68
C ARG A 111 -7.57 13.30 -4.68
N VAL A 112 -7.07 13.33 -3.43
CA VAL A 112 -7.59 14.21 -2.37
C VAL A 112 -7.08 15.64 -2.55
N GLU A 113 -5.80 15.80 -2.87
CA GLU A 113 -5.10 17.09 -2.90
C GLU A 113 -5.03 17.71 -4.30
N GLY A 114 -5.46 16.99 -5.34
CA GLY A 114 -5.47 17.47 -6.72
C GLY A 114 -4.09 17.54 -7.38
N TRP A 115 -3.17 16.64 -7.01
CA TRP A 115 -1.81 16.63 -7.59
C TRP A 115 -1.80 16.06 -9.01
N PRO A 116 -0.98 16.60 -9.92
CA PRO A 116 -0.74 16.00 -11.23
C PRO A 116 0.08 14.70 -11.10
N ALA A 117 -0.05 13.82 -12.09
CA ALA A 117 0.68 12.53 -12.13
C ALA A 117 2.20 12.67 -11.96
N GLY A 118 2.81 13.71 -12.55
CA GLY A 118 4.24 13.97 -12.42
C GLY A 118 4.67 14.22 -10.97
N GLU A 119 3.84 14.91 -10.18
CA GLU A 119 4.15 15.20 -8.77
C GLU A 119 4.14 13.93 -7.91
N VAL A 120 3.26 12.97 -8.22
CA VAL A 120 3.23 11.65 -7.56
C VAL A 120 4.56 10.92 -7.72
N VAL A 121 5.14 10.97 -8.93
CA VAL A 121 6.42 10.33 -9.23
C VAL A 121 7.56 11.00 -8.46
N GLU A 122 7.62 12.34 -8.45
CA GLU A 122 8.65 13.06 -7.70
C GLU A 122 8.56 12.82 -6.20
N ARG A 123 7.34 12.75 -5.63
CA ARG A 123 7.14 12.40 -4.22
C ARG A 123 7.57 10.97 -3.91
N GLY A 124 7.38 10.02 -4.83
CA GLY A 124 7.92 8.67 -4.70
C GLY A 124 9.44 8.67 -4.57
N ARG A 125 10.12 9.44 -5.43
CA ARG A 125 11.58 9.61 -5.36
C ARG A 125 12.03 10.30 -4.08
N ALA A 126 11.29 11.30 -3.60
CA ALA A 126 11.58 11.97 -2.32
C ALA A 126 11.49 11.01 -1.12
N LEU A 127 10.67 9.96 -1.20
CA LEU A 127 10.64 8.87 -0.22
C LEU A 127 11.82 7.89 -0.38
N GLY A 128 12.66 8.05 -1.40
CA GLY A 128 13.75 7.15 -1.76
C GLY A 128 13.26 5.86 -2.42
N LEU A 129 12.10 5.89 -3.07
CA LEU A 129 11.47 4.73 -3.70
C LEU A 129 11.22 4.98 -5.19
N GLU A 130 11.62 4.02 -6.02
CA GLU A 130 11.27 4.04 -7.44
C GLU A 130 9.87 3.44 -7.62
N LEU A 131 8.99 4.18 -8.30
CA LEU A 131 7.67 3.69 -8.66
C LEU A 131 7.78 2.76 -9.88
N PRO A 132 7.37 1.48 -9.78
CA PRO A 132 7.51 0.54 -10.89
C PRO A 132 6.72 1.00 -12.13
N PRO A 133 7.18 0.67 -13.35
CA PRO A 133 6.51 1.11 -14.59
C PRO A 133 4.99 0.84 -14.64
N PRO A 134 4.47 -0.34 -14.22
CA PRO A 134 3.02 -0.58 -14.21
C PRO A 134 2.25 0.37 -13.28
N VAL A 135 2.87 0.78 -12.16
CA VAL A 135 2.27 1.72 -11.21
C VAL A 135 2.30 3.14 -11.75
N ARG A 136 3.36 3.54 -12.47
CA ARG A 136 3.42 4.84 -13.13
C ARG A 136 2.36 4.98 -14.22
N ALA A 137 2.23 3.98 -15.09
CA ALA A 137 1.19 3.96 -16.13
C ALA A 137 -0.22 4.06 -15.52
N LEU A 138 -0.43 3.38 -14.38
CA LEU A 138 -1.67 3.46 -13.63
C LEU A 138 -1.96 4.87 -13.07
N ILE A 139 -0.94 5.52 -12.50
CA ILE A 139 -1.05 6.90 -11.99
C ILE A 139 -1.38 7.86 -13.13
N GLU A 140 -0.70 7.75 -14.26
CA GLU A 140 -0.97 8.54 -15.47
C GLU A 140 -2.39 8.33 -15.97
N HIS A 141 -2.87 7.08 -16.05
CA HIS A 141 -4.24 6.81 -16.47
C HIS A 141 -5.28 7.33 -15.47
N ALA A 142 -5.01 7.22 -14.17
CA ALA A 142 -5.94 7.61 -13.12
C ALA A 142 -6.04 9.13 -12.91
N LEU A 143 -4.99 9.89 -13.24
CA LEU A 143 -4.90 11.34 -13.02
C LEU A 143 -4.82 12.14 -14.32
N GLY A 144 -4.54 11.50 -15.45
CA GLY A 144 -4.49 12.11 -16.77
C GLY A 144 -5.89 12.41 -17.27
N ARG A 145 -6.30 13.68 -17.15
CA ARG A 145 -7.31 14.31 -17.99
C ARG A 145 -6.60 15.17 -19.03
#